data_AF-A0AAN3PUV0-F1
#
_entry.id   AF-A0AAN3PUV0-F1
#
_cell.length_a   1.000
_cell.length_b   1.000
_cell.length_c   1.000
_cell.angle_alpha   90.00
_cell.angle_beta   90.00
_cell.angle_gamma   90.00
#
_symmetry.space_group_name_H-M   'P 1'
#
loop_
_entity.id
_entity.type
_entity.pdbx_description
1 polymer ?
#
loop_
_entity_poly.entity_id
_entity_poly.type
_entity_poly.pdbx_seq_one_letter_code
_entity_poly.pdbx_strand_id
1 'polypeptide(L)'
;MLQLTEINTTDSEDKLICLCKAINWLKRQIKTNEFSGVTGRNIIYGGKTIYPHIFYTHQAKSLFYDKVIWKQDFLFNSVYEPFSP
;
A
#
# COMPACT_ATOMS: atom_id res chain seq x y z
N MET A 1 -25.97 -18.86 12.55
CA MET A 1 -26.75 -17.64 12.87
C MET A 1 -25.90 -16.46 12.42
N LEU A 2 -26.25 -15.84 11.28
CA LEU A 2 -25.51 -14.69 10.72
C LEU A 2 -26.05 -13.42 11.37
N GLN A 3 -25.22 -12.72 12.14
CA GLN A 3 -25.55 -11.38 12.63
C GLN A 3 -25.31 -10.39 11.49
N LEU A 4 -26.40 -9.88 10.92
CA LEU A 4 -26.37 -8.77 9.98
C LEU A 4 -26.62 -7.49 10.79
N THR A 5 -25.75 -6.50 10.59
CA THR A 5 -25.93 -5.14 11.13
C THR A 5 -26.35 -4.23 9.99
N GLU A 6 -27.45 -3.53 10.16
CA GLU A 6 -28.01 -2.59 9.19
C GLU A 6 -27.33 -1.23 9.35
N ILE A 7 -26.88 -0.63 8.24
CA ILE A 7 -26.28 0.72 8.25
C ILE A 7 -27.44 1.73 8.25
N ASN A 8 -27.78 2.26 9.42
CA ASN A 8 -28.88 3.21 9.61
C ASN A 8 -28.52 4.68 9.39
N THR A 9 -27.43 4.98 8.68
CA THR A 9 -27.10 6.37 8.34
C THR A 9 -27.50 6.65 6.90
N THR A 10 -28.66 7.29 6.74
CA THR A 10 -28.97 8.02 5.51
C THR A 10 -27.95 9.15 5.34
N ASP A 11 -27.23 9.12 4.23
CA ASP A 11 -26.48 10.28 3.74
C ASP A 11 -27.51 11.40 3.50
N SER A 12 -27.40 12.45 4.29
CA SER A 12 -28.28 13.62 4.26
C SER A 12 -27.47 14.75 3.63
N GLU A 13 -27.96 15.32 2.53
CA GLU A 13 -27.30 16.47 1.88
C GLU A 13 -27.11 17.65 2.86
N ASP A 14 -28.02 17.80 3.84
CA ASP A 14 -27.98 18.85 4.86
C ASP A 14 -27.01 18.59 6.06
N LYS A 15 -26.38 17.41 6.15
CA LYS A 15 -25.43 17.14 7.23
C LYS A 15 -24.11 17.84 6.92
N LEU A 16 -23.86 18.94 7.64
CA LEU A 16 -22.55 19.59 7.68
C LEU A 16 -21.45 18.56 7.95
N ILE A 17 -20.71 18.20 6.91
CA ILE A 17 -19.48 17.42 7.05
C ILE A 17 -18.52 18.30 7.82
N CYS A 18 -18.28 17.98 9.09
CA CYS A 18 -17.19 18.57 9.83
C CYS A 18 -15.89 18.09 9.18
N LEU A 19 -15.35 18.89 8.25
CA LEU A 19 -14.15 18.56 7.48
C LEU A 19 -13.03 18.07 8.39
N CYS A 20 -12.86 18.70 9.56
CA CYS A 20 -11.86 18.29 10.55
C CYS A 20 -12.05 16.83 11.03
N LYS A 21 -13.28 16.38 11.26
CA LYS A 21 -13.58 14.98 11.65
C LYS A 21 -13.30 14.03 10.49
N ALA A 22 -13.72 14.37 9.27
CA ALA A 22 -13.47 13.56 8.08
C ALA A 22 -11.96 13.44 7.79
N ILE A 23 -11.22 14.55 7.85
CA ILE A 23 -9.77 14.61 7.69
C ILE A 23 -9.08 13.80 8.78
N ASN A 24 -9.48 13.92 10.04
CA ASN A 24 -8.86 13.16 11.14
C ASN A 24 -9.18 11.66 11.05
N TRP A 25 -10.38 11.30 10.59
CA TRP A 25 -10.71 9.91 10.30
C TRP A 25 -9.87 9.37 9.15
N LEU A 26 -9.77 10.10 8.03
CA LEU A 26 -8.89 9.77 6.89
C LEU A 26 -7.44 9.60 7.33
N LYS A 27 -6.90 10.55 8.12
CA LYS A 27 -5.55 10.47 8.69
C LYS A 27 -5.35 9.24 9.60
N ARG A 28 -6.39 8.74 10.26
CA ARG A 28 -6.32 7.49 11.05
C ARG A 28 -6.43 6.24 10.18
N GLN A 29 -7.15 6.30 9.06
CA GLN A 29 -7.22 5.21 8.08
C GLN A 29 -5.92 5.09 7.26
N ILE A 30 -5.25 6.22 7.03
CA ILE A 30 -3.85 6.27 6.60
C ILE A 30 -3.01 5.81 7.80
N LYS A 31 -2.99 4.49 8.03
CA LYS A 31 -2.10 3.84 9.02
C LYS A 31 -0.68 4.35 8.82
N THR A 32 0.17 4.32 9.85
CA THR A 32 1.61 4.63 9.76
C THR A 32 2.19 4.02 8.49
N ASN A 33 2.38 4.85 7.46
CA ASN A 33 2.69 4.36 6.15
C ASN A 33 4.14 3.90 6.15
N GLU A 34 4.37 2.58 6.05
CA GLU A 34 5.72 2.02 6.07
C GLU A 34 6.34 2.07 4.67
N PHE A 35 6.79 3.25 4.26
CA PHE A 35 7.45 3.41 2.96
C PHE A 35 8.83 2.75 2.93
N SER A 36 9.15 2.08 1.82
CA SER A 36 10.48 1.52 1.51
C SER A 36 10.76 1.67 0.02
N GLY A 37 12.03 1.70 -0.35
CA GLY A 37 12.44 1.69 -1.75
C GLY A 37 12.64 0.29 -2.31
N VAL A 38 12.47 0.10 -3.61
CA VAL A 38 12.89 -1.12 -4.33
C VAL A 38 13.73 -0.77 -5.54
N THR A 39 14.61 -1.68 -5.93
CA THR A 39 15.26 -1.68 -7.22
C THR A 39 14.48 -2.60 -8.17
N GLY A 40 13.93 -2.04 -9.25
CA GLY A 40 13.43 -2.81 -10.38
C GLY A 40 14.55 -3.12 -11.38
N ARG A 41 14.61 -4.35 -11.88
CA ARG A 41 15.51 -4.74 -12.98
C ARG A 41 14.80 -5.67 -13.96
N ASN A 42 15.10 -5.52 -15.26
CA ASN A 42 14.69 -6.52 -16.24
C ASN A 42 15.74 -7.64 -16.29
N ILE A 43 15.31 -8.88 -16.10
CA ILE A 43 16.22 -10.03 -15.99
C ILE A 43 16.76 -10.52 -17.35
N ILE A 44 16.12 -10.14 -18.46
CA ILE A 44 16.54 -10.53 -19.81
C ILE A 44 17.45 -9.45 -20.41
N TYR A 45 16.99 -8.20 -20.40
CA TYR A 45 17.65 -7.09 -21.08
C TYR A 45 18.53 -6.24 -20.15
N GLY A 46 18.52 -6.52 -18.84
CA GLY A 46 19.18 -5.69 -17.85
C GLY A 46 18.47 -4.35 -17.63
N GLY A 47 19.22 -3.34 -17.20
CA GLY A 47 18.66 -2.05 -16.81
C GLY A 47 18.10 -2.04 -15.39
N LYS A 48 18.27 -0.91 -14.72
CA LYS A 48 17.95 -0.73 -13.30
C LYS A 48 17.17 0.57 -13.11
N THR A 49 16.09 0.50 -12.35
CA THR A 49 15.29 1.65 -11.96
C THR A 49 15.04 1.60 -10.46
N ILE A 50 15.25 2.73 -9.77
CA ILE A 50 15.02 2.83 -8.33
C ILE A 50 13.66 3.45 -8.11
N TYR A 51 12.83 2.80 -7.30
CA TYR A 51 11.54 3.28 -6.86
C TYR A 51 11.62 3.54 -5.35
N PRO A 52 11.96 4.77 -4.92
CA PRO A 52 12.32 5.05 -3.52
C PRO A 52 11.14 5.06 -2.55
N HIS A 53 9.91 5.23 -3.05
CA HIS A 53 8.72 5.45 -2.23
C HIS A 53 7.60 4.48 -2.58
N ILE A 54 7.80 3.20 -2.25
CA ILE A 54 6.75 2.18 -2.35
C ILE A 54 6.05 2.05 -0.99
N PHE A 55 4.73 2.07 -1.03
CA PHE A 55 3.88 1.87 0.13
C PHE A 55 3.73 0.37 0.42
N TYR A 56 3.93 -0.02 1.67
CA TYR A 56 3.75 -1.40 2.12
C TYR A 56 2.62 -1.49 3.14
N THR A 57 1.86 -2.58 3.05
CA THR A 57 1.12 -3.06 4.22
C THR A 57 2.11 -3.63 5.23
N HIS A 58 1.73 -3.66 6.50
CA HIS A 58 2.59 -4.20 7.57
C HIS A 58 3.09 -5.63 7.27
N GLN A 59 2.24 -6.50 6.70
CA GLN A 59 2.63 -7.86 6.29
C GLN A 59 3.61 -7.85 5.11
N ALA A 60 3.39 -7.01 4.10
CA ALA A 60 4.32 -6.91 2.98
C ALA A 60 5.68 -6.33 3.43
N LYS A 61 5.69 -5.51 4.50
CA LYS A 61 6.91 -4.96 5.08
C LYS A 61 7.78 -6.02 5.74
N SER A 62 7.23 -7.04 6.38
CA SER A 62 8.06 -8.13 6.93
C SER A 62 8.86 -8.83 5.83
N LEU A 63 8.19 -9.13 4.70
CA LEU A 63 8.83 -9.72 3.52
C LEU A 63 9.89 -8.80 2.89
N PHE A 64 9.72 -7.48 2.99
CA PHE A 64 10.75 -6.52 2.60
C PHE A 64 12.03 -6.69 3.45
N TYR A 65 11.89 -6.81 4.77
CA TYR A 65 13.03 -7.02 5.67
C TYR A 65 13.72 -8.38 5.45
N ASP A 66 12.95 -9.39 5.02
CA ASP A 66 13.46 -10.70 4.63
C ASP A 66 14.14 -10.73 3.25
N LYS A 67 14.28 -9.57 2.58
CA LYS A 67 14.91 -9.41 1.26
C LYS A 67 14.25 -10.22 0.14
N VAL A 68 12.95 -10.46 0.24
CA VAL A 68 12.19 -11.18 -0.79
C VAL A 68 12.22 -10.41 -2.11
N ILE A 69 12.43 -11.14 -3.22
CA ILE A 69 12.38 -10.59 -4.59
C ILE A 69 10.96 -10.77 -5.13
N TRP A 70 10.39 -9.68 -5.65
CA TRP A 70 9.01 -9.62 -6.10
C TRP A 70 8.92 -9.58 -7.62
N LYS A 71 7.84 -10.14 -8.15
CA LYS A 71 7.40 -9.96 -9.53
C LYS A 71 5.95 -9.53 -9.51
N GLN A 72 5.59 -8.61 -10.41
CA GLN A 72 4.19 -8.23 -10.58
C GLN A 72 3.38 -9.37 -11.18
N ASP A 73 4.00 -10.10 -12.12
CA ASP A 73 3.46 -11.30 -12.76
C ASP A 73 4.60 -12.31 -12.95
N PHE A 74 4.28 -13.60 -12.85
CA PHE A 74 5.27 -14.66 -13.04
C PHE A 74 5.91 -14.63 -14.44
N LEU A 75 5.13 -14.27 -15.47
CA LEU A 75 5.54 -14.18 -16.87
C LEU A 75 6.32 -12.90 -17.20
N PHE A 76 6.27 -11.89 -16.34
CA PHE A 76 6.99 -10.64 -16.59
C PHE A 76 8.49 -10.80 -16.35
N ASN A 77 9.29 -10.07 -17.12
CA ASN A 77 10.75 -10.09 -16.99
C ASN A 77 11.28 -9.09 -15.95
N SER A 78 10.40 -8.31 -15.34
CA SER A 78 10.77 -7.35 -14.30
C SER A 78 10.73 -8.01 -12.92
N VAL A 79 11.83 -7.88 -12.18
CA VAL A 79 11.92 -8.27 -10.77
C VAL A 79 12.22 -7.03 -9.93
N TYR A 80 11.74 -7.05 -8.68
CA TYR A 80 11.91 -5.95 -7.73
C TYR A 80 12.54 -6.49 -6.45
N GLU A 81 13.72 -5.98 -6.13
CA GLU A 81 14.45 -6.34 -4.91
C GLU A 81 14.45 -5.16 -3.93
N PRO A 82 14.41 -5.40 -2.61
CA PRO A 82 14.52 -4.36 -1.61
C PRO A 82 15.73 -3.45 -1.84
N PHE A 83 15.49 -2.14 -1.88
CA PHE A 83 16.55 -1.17 -2.03
C PHE A 83 17.34 -1.11 -0.72
N SER A 84 18.57 -1.64 -0.74
CA SER A 84 19.55 -1.38 0.30
C SER A 84 20.36 -0.16 -0.14
N PRO A 85 20.42 0.92 0.68
CA PRO A 85 21.30 2.04 0.42
C PRO A 85 22.78 1.61 0.39
#